data_AF-A0A366K3Q7-F1
#
_entry.id   AF-A0A366K3Q7-F1
#
_cell.length_a   1.000
_cell.length_b   1.000
_cell.length_c   1.000
_cell.angle_alpha   90.00
_cell.angle_beta   90.00
_cell.angle_gamma   90.00
#
_symmetry.space_group_name_H-M   'P 1'
#
loop_
_entity.id
_entity.type
_entity.pdbx_description
1 polymer ?
#
loop_
_entity_poly.entity_id
_entity_poly.type
_entity_poly.pdbx_seq_one_letter_code
_entity_poly.pdbx_strand_id
1 'polypeptide(L)'
;MICLCEEFFLSYCGLDGKIAILEDKHTVLKNFGLNDESWLGFWNIDCRLLTMFYQSLDVHYDWFIVVYDYEKFCSDREIKEAIIWHEIGHITYPAGKNIICTDTEVQCDRVAIDYGQKEGIIKILDLTLKMARSLNNEVLLNMTKERQKQLHFI
;
A
#
# COMPACT_ATOMS: atom_id res chain seq x y z
N MET A 1 -5.34 5.12 18.94
CA MET A 1 -6.03 6.39 18.66
C MET A 1 -6.04 6.52 17.15
N ILE A 2 -7.20 6.70 16.53
CA ILE A 2 -7.31 6.88 15.09
C ILE A 2 -7.16 8.38 14.82
N CYS A 3 -6.26 8.75 13.90
CA CYS A 3 -6.06 10.14 13.50
C CYS A 3 -6.40 10.29 12.01
N LEU A 4 -7.24 11.28 11.67
CA LEU A 4 -7.41 11.71 10.28
C LEU A 4 -6.24 12.62 9.90
N CYS A 5 -5.43 12.18 8.94
CA CYS A 5 -4.18 12.85 8.60
C CYS A 5 -4.28 13.69 7.32
N GLU A 6 -4.95 13.17 6.29
CA GLU A 6 -5.04 13.79 4.97
C GLU A 6 -6.33 13.40 4.28
N GLU A 7 -6.83 14.26 3.41
CA GLU A 7 -8.00 13.96 2.58
C GLU A 7 -7.85 14.53 1.18
N PHE A 8 -8.38 13.81 0.19
CA PHE A 8 -8.38 14.27 -1.20
C PHE A 8 -9.58 13.72 -1.97
N PHE A 9 -9.96 14.45 -3.01
CA PHE A 9 -11.03 14.06 -3.93
C PHE A 9 -10.44 13.31 -5.11
N LEU A 10 -11.09 12.23 -5.55
CA LEU A 10 -10.65 11.44 -6.69
C LEU A 10 -10.83 12.14 -8.05
N SER A 11 -11.49 13.30 -8.08
CA SER A 11 -11.82 14.00 -9.33
C SER A 11 -10.61 14.38 -10.17
N TYR A 12 -9.42 14.55 -9.58
CA TYR A 12 -8.20 14.86 -10.34
C TYR A 12 -7.69 13.67 -11.17
N CYS A 13 -8.17 12.45 -10.91
CA CYS A 13 -7.83 11.24 -11.64
C CYS A 13 -9.02 10.66 -12.45
N GLY A 14 -10.08 11.47 -12.63
CA GLY A 14 -11.26 11.08 -13.41
C GLY A 14 -12.17 10.07 -12.72
N LEU A 15 -11.99 9.86 -11.42
CA LEU A 15 -12.84 9.03 -10.57
C LEU A 15 -13.68 9.92 -9.64
N ASP A 16 -14.87 9.45 -9.26
CA ASP A 16 -15.69 10.11 -8.26
C ASP A 16 -15.38 9.55 -6.87
N GLY A 17 -15.45 10.42 -5.86
CA GLY A 17 -15.36 10.04 -4.44
C GLY A 17 -14.30 10.79 -3.65
N LYS A 18 -14.28 10.53 -2.35
CA LYS A 18 -13.38 11.15 -1.38
C LYS A 18 -12.60 10.07 -0.62
N ILE A 19 -11.29 10.22 -0.57
CA ILE A 19 -10.39 9.35 0.19
C ILE A 19 -9.86 10.11 1.41
N ALA A 20 -9.79 9.42 2.54
CA ALA A 20 -9.06 9.87 3.72
C ALA A 20 -7.89 8.94 4.04
N ILE A 21 -6.76 9.53 4.44
CA ILE A 21 -5.63 8.81 5.04
C ILE A 21 -5.78 8.87 6.56
N LEU A 22 -5.83 7.70 7.17
CA LEU A 22 -5.94 7.54 8.63
C LEU A 22 -4.66 6.93 9.18
N GLU A 23 -4.18 7.43 10.32
CA GLU A 23 -3.17 6.72 11.11
C GLU A 23 -3.87 5.84 12.16
N ASP A 24 -3.58 4.54 12.14
CA ASP A 24 -3.96 3.62 13.21
C ASP A 24 -2.96 2.47 13.36
N LYS A 25 -1.93 2.72 14.20
CA LYS A 25 -0.89 1.75 14.55
C LYS A 25 -1.44 0.40 14.98
N HIS A 26 -2.48 0.40 15.81
CA HIS A 26 -2.98 -0.84 16.40
C HIS A 26 -3.69 -1.70 15.36
N THR A 27 -4.57 -1.09 14.56
CA THR A 27 -5.30 -1.82 13.51
C THR A 27 -4.34 -2.36 12.45
N VAL A 28 -3.33 -1.57 12.07
CA VAL A 28 -2.32 -2.00 11.10
C VAL A 28 -1.50 -3.17 11.65
N LEU A 29 -0.90 -3.07 12.84
CA LEU A 29 -0.14 -4.19 13.42
C LEU A 29 -0.99 -5.47 13.51
N LYS A 30 -2.22 -5.35 14.00
CA LYS A 30 -3.15 -6.48 14.11
C LYS A 30 -3.44 -7.14 12.76
N ASN A 31 -3.67 -6.35 11.71
CA ASN A 31 -3.97 -6.88 10.38
C ASN A 31 -2.77 -7.63 9.77
N PHE A 32 -1.56 -7.11 9.99
CA PHE A 32 -0.31 -7.75 9.58
C PHE A 32 0.13 -8.89 10.52
N GLY A 33 -0.68 -9.26 11.52
CA GLY A 33 -0.39 -10.36 12.45
C GLY A 33 0.74 -10.07 13.43
N LEU A 34 1.03 -8.79 13.68
CA LEU A 34 2.08 -8.32 14.57
C LEU A 34 1.48 -7.94 15.93
N ASN A 35 2.12 -8.38 17.01
CA ASN A 35 1.61 -8.11 18.36
C ASN A 35 1.93 -6.68 18.84
N ASP A 36 3.09 -6.17 18.47
CA ASP A 36 3.62 -4.88 18.90
C ASP A 36 4.71 -4.36 17.93
N GLU A 37 5.16 -3.13 18.17
CA GLU A 37 6.13 -2.44 17.31
C GLU A 37 7.53 -3.04 17.31
N SER A 38 7.92 -3.80 18.35
CA SER A 38 9.26 -4.38 18.43
C SER A 38 9.53 -5.37 17.30
N TRP A 39 8.46 -6.00 16.80
CA TRP A 39 8.48 -6.89 15.65
C TRP A 39 8.90 -6.19 14.35
N LEU A 40 8.61 -4.89 14.21
CA LEU A 40 9.01 -4.13 13.03
C LEU A 40 10.54 -4.05 12.94
N GLY A 41 11.20 -3.75 14.05
CA GLY A 41 12.65 -3.72 14.14
C GLY A 41 13.27 -5.10 13.98
N PHE A 42 12.72 -6.11 14.68
CA PHE A 42 13.24 -7.48 14.65
C PHE A 42 13.23 -8.09 13.24
N TRP A 43 12.14 -7.90 12.50
CA TRP A 43 11.99 -8.42 11.14
C TRP A 43 12.41 -7.44 10.04
N ASN A 44 12.95 -6.27 10.40
CA ASN A 44 13.33 -5.23 9.46
C ASN A 44 12.17 -4.88 8.48
N ILE A 45 10.95 -4.76 9.04
CA ILE A 45 9.75 -4.37 8.30
C ILE A 45 9.79 -2.86 8.10
N ASP A 46 9.71 -2.42 6.85
CA ASP A 46 9.59 -1.00 6.53
C ASP A 46 8.16 -0.54 6.79
N CYS A 47 7.96 0.20 7.89
CA CYS A 47 6.64 0.64 8.33
C CYS A 47 5.91 1.54 7.32
N ARG A 48 6.62 2.13 6.34
CA ARG A 48 6.01 2.93 5.28
C ARG A 48 5.16 2.09 4.32
N LEU A 49 5.46 0.79 4.22
CA LEU A 49 4.71 -0.16 3.39
C LEU A 49 3.48 -0.72 4.10
N LEU A 50 3.35 -0.50 5.41
CA LEU A 50 2.24 -1.02 6.20
C LEU A 50 1.00 -0.15 6.00
N THR A 51 0.30 -0.46 4.93
CA THR A 51 -0.90 0.26 4.49
C THR A 51 -2.04 -0.72 4.27
N MET A 52 -3.26 -0.23 4.44
CA MET A 52 -4.47 -1.00 4.19
C MET A 52 -5.48 -0.10 3.47
N PHE A 53 -6.23 -0.66 2.53
CA PHE A 53 -7.23 0.07 1.79
C PHE A 53 -8.62 -0.52 1.98
N TYR A 54 -9.58 0.33 2.38
CA TYR A 54 -10.94 -0.10 2.72
C TYR A 54 -11.98 0.80 2.09
N GLN A 55 -13.11 0.19 1.71
CA GLN A 55 -14.34 0.95 1.49
C GLN A 55 -14.85 1.47 2.84
N SER A 56 -15.16 2.75 2.89
CA SER A 56 -15.65 3.43 4.08
C SER A 56 -17.13 3.10 4.34
N LEU A 57 -17.50 3.04 5.62
CA LEU A 57 -18.89 3.06 6.08
C LEU A 57 -19.34 4.45 6.56
N ASP A 58 -18.41 5.40 6.63
CA ASP A 58 -18.68 6.79 6.97
C ASP A 58 -19.26 7.51 5.75
N VAL A 59 -20.31 8.31 5.95
CA VAL A 59 -21.01 9.02 4.87
C VAL A 59 -20.18 10.14 4.24
N HIS A 60 -19.09 10.57 4.87
CA HIS A 60 -18.23 11.65 4.40
C HIS A 60 -17.10 11.21 3.49
N TYR A 61 -16.77 9.91 3.47
CA TYR A 61 -15.65 9.35 2.73
C TYR A 61 -16.08 8.06 2.02
N ASP A 62 -15.58 7.82 0.83
CA ASP A 62 -15.84 6.59 0.07
C ASP A 62 -14.81 5.52 0.39
N TRP A 63 -13.56 5.93 0.63
CA TRP A 63 -12.44 5.02 0.91
C TRP A 63 -11.51 5.54 1.99
N PHE A 64 -10.86 4.61 2.68
CA PHE A 64 -9.79 4.90 3.62
C PHE A 64 -8.49 4.20 3.20
N ILE A 65 -7.39 4.96 3.23
CA ILE A 65 -6.04 4.41 3.29
C ILE A 65 -5.62 4.50 4.76
N VAL A 66 -5.39 3.36 5.41
CA VAL A 66 -4.97 3.30 6.80
C VAL A 66 -3.48 2.97 6.85
N VAL A 67 -2.68 3.86 7.45
CA VAL A 67 -1.22 3.73 7.56
C VAL A 67 -0.79 3.48 8.99
N TYR A 68 0.36 2.83 9.17
CA TYR A 68 0.94 2.61 10.49
C TYR A 68 1.39 3.93 11.16
N ASP A 69 2.26 4.69 10.49
CA ASP A 69 2.84 5.93 11.03
C ASP A 69 2.88 6.96 9.91
N TYR A 70 2.05 8.00 10.03
CA TYR A 70 1.82 8.98 8.96
C TYR A 70 3.07 9.85 8.73
N GLU A 71 3.81 10.18 9.78
CA GLU A 71 5.06 10.95 9.66
C GLU A 71 6.09 10.17 8.84
N LYS A 72 6.28 8.88 9.14
CA LYS A 72 7.15 8.00 8.35
C LYS A 72 6.62 7.76 6.95
N PHE A 73 5.31 7.58 6.78
CA PHE A 73 4.68 7.45 5.47
C PHE A 73 4.97 8.66 4.57
N CYS A 74 4.98 9.87 5.14
CA CYS A 74 5.30 11.10 4.41
C CYS A 74 6.80 11.35 4.20
N SER A 75 7.70 10.54 4.79
CA SER A 75 9.13 10.84 4.79
C SER A 75 9.81 10.59 3.43
N ASP A 76 9.18 9.86 2.52
CA ASP A 76 9.63 9.66 1.15
C ASP A 76 8.45 9.89 0.19
N ARG A 77 8.46 11.04 -0.49
CA ARG A 77 7.36 11.44 -1.37
C ARG A 77 7.13 10.45 -2.51
N GLU A 78 8.18 9.86 -3.07
CA GLU A 78 8.02 8.93 -4.20
C GLU A 78 7.34 7.64 -3.76
N ILE A 79 7.68 7.13 -2.57
CA ILE A 79 7.01 5.96 -1.98
C ILE A 79 5.57 6.31 -1.62
N LYS A 80 5.34 7.44 -0.96
CA LYS A 80 3.99 7.90 -0.58
C LYS A 80 3.05 7.93 -1.79
N GLU A 81 3.44 8.68 -2.82
CA GLU A 81 2.61 8.87 -4.01
C GLU A 81 2.39 7.53 -4.74
N ALA A 82 3.42 6.70 -4.87
CA ALA A 82 3.29 5.39 -5.48
C ALA A 82 2.32 4.47 -4.71
N ILE A 83 2.35 4.47 -3.37
CA ILE A 83 1.38 3.72 -2.56
C ILE A 83 -0.02 4.26 -2.79
N ILE A 84 -0.24 5.58 -2.69
CA ILE A 84 -1.57 6.18 -2.88
C ILE A 84 -2.18 5.77 -4.22
N TRP A 85 -1.40 5.88 -5.31
CA TRP A 85 -1.88 5.51 -6.63
C TRP A 85 -2.07 4.00 -6.81
N HIS A 86 -1.25 3.17 -6.17
CA HIS A 86 -1.45 1.74 -6.12
C HIS A 86 -2.80 1.40 -5.45
N GLU A 87 -3.08 1.99 -4.29
CA GLU A 87 -4.34 1.76 -3.58
C GLU A 87 -5.56 2.25 -4.38
N ILE A 88 -5.46 3.39 -5.06
CA ILE A 88 -6.50 3.86 -6.00
C ILE A 88 -6.71 2.83 -7.12
N GLY A 89 -5.64 2.14 -7.57
CA GLY A 89 -5.72 1.06 -8.53
C GLY A 89 -6.70 -0.05 -8.13
N HIS A 90 -6.83 -0.35 -6.83
CA HIS A 90 -7.77 -1.35 -6.32
C HIS A 90 -9.25 -0.95 -6.46
N ILE A 91 -9.56 0.33 -6.67
CA ILE A 91 -10.93 0.77 -7.03
C ILE A 91 -11.28 0.23 -8.43
N THR A 92 -10.35 0.35 -9.37
CA THR A 92 -10.54 -0.03 -10.78
C THR A 92 -10.37 -1.54 -10.99
N TYR A 93 -9.42 -2.14 -10.27
CA TYR A 93 -9.06 -3.54 -10.35
C TYR A 93 -9.26 -4.22 -8.98
N PRO A 94 -10.51 -4.42 -8.53
CA PRO A 94 -10.77 -5.02 -7.23
C PRO A 94 -10.34 -6.49 -7.22
N ALA A 95 -9.60 -6.89 -6.18
CA ALA A 95 -9.35 -8.30 -5.89
C ALA A 95 -10.59 -8.93 -5.23
N GLY A 96 -10.82 -10.21 -5.48
CA GLY A 96 -11.82 -10.98 -4.73
C GLY A 96 -11.47 -11.06 -3.25
N LYS A 97 -12.48 -11.12 -2.38
CA LYS A 97 -12.28 -11.19 -0.92
C LYS A 97 -11.39 -12.38 -0.56
N ASN A 98 -10.30 -12.14 0.19
CA ASN A 98 -9.28 -13.11 0.59
C ASN A 98 -8.50 -13.77 -0.58
N ILE A 99 -8.55 -13.18 -1.78
CA ILE A 99 -7.76 -13.67 -2.91
C ILE A 99 -6.61 -12.70 -3.13
N ILE A 100 -5.42 -13.17 -2.80
CA ILE A 100 -4.19 -12.50 -3.21
C ILE A 100 -3.97 -12.83 -4.69
N CYS A 101 -4.11 -11.83 -5.56
CA CYS A 101 -4.03 -11.99 -7.01
C CYS A 101 -2.88 -11.15 -7.56
N THR A 102 -1.78 -11.79 -7.94
CA THR A 102 -0.61 -11.11 -8.51
C THR A 102 -0.96 -10.25 -9.72
N ASP A 103 -1.87 -10.70 -10.59
CA ASP A 103 -2.26 -9.94 -11.77
C ASP A 103 -2.98 -8.64 -11.39
N THR A 104 -3.80 -8.67 -10.33
CA THR A 104 -4.45 -7.48 -9.79
C THR A 104 -3.43 -6.49 -9.23
N GLU A 105 -2.46 -6.97 -8.45
CA GLU A 105 -1.35 -6.16 -7.93
C GLU A 105 -0.55 -5.50 -9.07
N VAL A 106 -0.30 -6.23 -10.16
CA VAL A 106 0.37 -5.70 -11.36
C VAL A 106 -0.46 -4.61 -12.02
N GLN A 107 -1.79 -4.75 -12.11
CA GLN A 107 -2.62 -3.67 -12.65
C GLN A 107 -2.59 -2.44 -11.74
N CYS A 108 -2.60 -2.62 -10.42
CA CYS A 108 -2.53 -1.50 -9.48
C CYS A 108 -1.18 -0.77 -9.57
N ASP A 109 -0.07 -1.51 -9.70
CA ASP A 109 1.24 -0.95 -9.98
C ASP A 109 1.29 -0.17 -11.31
N ARG A 110 0.62 -0.69 -12.35
CA ARG A 110 0.53 -0.02 -13.66
C ARG A 110 -0.24 1.29 -13.55
N VAL A 111 -1.33 1.34 -12.79
CA VAL A 111 -2.05 2.60 -12.52
C VAL A 111 -1.08 3.63 -11.92
N ALA A 112 -0.31 3.26 -10.90
CA ALA A 112 0.68 4.17 -10.32
C ALA A 112 1.75 4.62 -11.33
N ILE A 113 2.23 3.72 -12.19
CA ILE A 113 3.20 4.03 -13.25
C ILE A 113 2.60 5.00 -14.28
N ASP A 114 1.36 4.79 -14.71
CA ASP A 114 0.66 5.63 -15.69
C ASP A 114 0.47 7.06 -15.16
N TYR A 115 0.37 7.22 -13.84
CA TYR A 115 0.37 8.51 -13.14
C TYR A 115 1.76 9.02 -12.72
N GLY A 116 2.82 8.50 -13.35
CA GLY A 116 4.18 9.01 -13.23
C GLY A 116 4.98 8.51 -12.02
N GLN A 117 4.48 7.52 -11.28
CA GLN A 117 5.11 7.05 -10.03
C GLN A 117 6.02 5.83 -10.21
N LYS A 118 6.61 5.65 -11.40
CA LYS A 118 7.45 4.49 -11.74
C LYS A 118 8.59 4.26 -10.75
N GLU A 119 9.34 5.30 -10.42
CA GLU A 119 10.48 5.20 -9.49
C GLU A 119 10.03 4.84 -8.06
N GLY A 120 8.88 5.35 -7.63
CA GLY A 120 8.28 4.98 -6.35
C GLY A 120 7.87 3.51 -6.29
N ILE A 121 7.28 2.97 -7.37
CA ILE A 121 6.94 1.55 -7.46
C ILE A 121 8.18 0.67 -7.44
N ILE A 122 9.26 1.04 -8.14
CA ILE A 122 10.54 0.30 -8.08
C ILE A 122 11.03 0.21 -6.63
N LYS A 123 11.06 1.35 -5.92
CA LYS A 123 11.45 1.40 -4.50
C LYS A 123 10.56 0.53 -3.61
N ILE A 124 9.25 0.58 -3.79
CA ILE A 124 8.29 -0.23 -3.03
C ILE A 124 8.55 -1.72 -3.24
N LEU A 125 8.73 -2.17 -4.49
CA LEU A 125 8.99 -3.57 -4.81
C LEU A 125 10.33 -4.03 -4.22
N ASP A 126 11.38 -3.21 -4.27
CA ASP A 126 12.67 -3.53 -3.67
C ASP A 126 12.59 -3.64 -2.14
N LEU A 127 11.88 -2.72 -1.48
CA LEU A 127 11.64 -2.77 -0.05
C LEU A 127 10.80 -3.99 0.33
N THR A 128 9.80 -4.34 -0.49
CA THR A 128 8.95 -5.52 -0.30
C THR A 128 9.76 -6.81 -0.44
N LEU A 129 10.67 -6.89 -1.42
CA LEU A 129 11.60 -8.01 -1.55
C LEU A 129 12.51 -8.16 -0.34
N LYS A 130 13.06 -7.04 0.16
CA LYS A 130 13.90 -7.04 1.36
C LYS A 130 13.13 -7.57 2.56
N MET A 131 11.91 -7.07 2.77
CA MET A 131 11.01 -7.51 3.83
C MET A 131 10.64 -8.99 3.70
N ALA A 132 10.29 -9.45 2.50
CA ALA A 132 9.96 -10.85 2.24
C ALA A 132 11.11 -11.80 2.59
N ARG A 133 12.35 -11.41 2.28
CA ARG A 133 13.56 -12.16 2.64
C ARG A 133 13.77 -12.19 4.16
N SER A 134 13.65 -11.05 4.83
CA SER A 134 13.78 -10.97 6.30
C SER A 134 12.74 -11.82 7.03
N LEU A 135 11.50 -11.86 6.52
CA LEU A 135 10.41 -12.66 7.06
C LEU A 135 10.46 -14.14 6.67
N ASN A 136 11.39 -14.54 5.78
CA ASN A 136 11.38 -15.84 5.13
C ASN A 136 10.01 -16.20 4.52
N ASN A 137 9.34 -15.22 3.91
CA ASN A 137 8.00 -15.36 3.34
C ASN A 137 8.11 -15.61 1.82
N GLU A 138 8.09 -16.88 1.42
CA GLU A 138 8.23 -17.29 0.02
C GLU A 138 7.08 -16.78 -0.86
N VAL A 139 5.86 -16.69 -0.32
CA VAL A 139 4.69 -16.22 -1.08
C VAL A 139 4.88 -14.76 -1.47
N LEU A 140 5.18 -13.90 -0.49
CA LEU A 140 5.44 -12.48 -0.74
C LEU A 140 6.65 -12.30 -1.67
N LEU A 141 7.71 -13.09 -1.49
CA LEU A 141 8.90 -13.03 -2.33
C LEU A 141 8.59 -13.35 -3.79
N ASN A 142 7.88 -14.44 -4.05
CA ASN A 142 7.56 -14.90 -5.40
C ASN A 142 6.59 -13.95 -6.10
N MET A 143 5.58 -13.46 -5.38
CA MET A 143 4.66 -12.46 -5.91
C MET A 143 5.37 -11.17 -6.30
N THR A 144 6.26 -10.67 -5.45
CA THR A 144 6.98 -9.41 -5.71
C THR A 144 7.91 -9.55 -6.92
N LYS A 145 8.58 -10.70 -7.07
CA LYS A 145 9.38 -11.00 -8.26
C LYS A 145 8.55 -11.07 -9.54
N GLU A 146 7.37 -11.70 -9.47
CA GLU A 146 6.48 -11.79 -10.62
C GLU A 146 5.96 -10.41 -11.02
N ARG A 147 5.63 -9.54 -10.05
CA ARG A 147 5.32 -8.11 -10.30
C ARG A 147 6.46 -7.41 -11.02
N GLN A 148 7.70 -7.49 -10.50
CA GLN A 148 8.87 -6.88 -11.15
C GLN A 148 9.08 -7.36 -12.59
N LYS A 149 8.88 -8.66 -12.85
CA LYS A 149 9.00 -9.26 -14.17
C LYS A 149 7.91 -8.77 -15.14
N GLN A 150 6.64 -8.75 -14.71
CA GLN A 150 5.52 -8.30 -15.56
C GLN A 150 5.53 -6.78 -15.81
N LEU A 151 6.22 -6.01 -14.97
CA LEU A 151 6.46 -4.58 -15.13
C LEU A 151 7.76 -4.26 -15.88
N HIS A 152 8.52 -5.29 -16.29
CA HIS A 152 9.81 -5.17 -17.00
C HIS A 152 10.88 -4.37 -16.24
N PHE A 153 10.94 -4.54 -14.92
CA PHE A 153 12.02 -3.98 -14.10
C PHE A 153 13.23 -4.92 -13.98
N ILE A 154 13.02 -6.21 -14.28
CA ILE A 154 14.04 -7.26 -14.33
C ILE A 154 13.83 -8.18 -15.52
#